data_AF-A0A523WTQ7-F1
#
_entry.id   AF-A0A523WTQ7-F1
#
_cell.length_a   1.000
_cell.length_b   1.000
_cell.length_c   1.000
_cell.angle_alpha   90.00
_cell.angle_beta   90.00
_cell.angle_gamma   90.00
#
_symmetry.space_group_name_H-M   'P 1'
#
loop_
_entity.id
_entity.type
_entity.pdbx_description
1 polymer ?
#
loop_
_entity_poly.entity_id
_entity_poly.type
_entity_poly.pdbx_seq_one_letter_code
_entity_poly.pdbx_strand_id
1 'polypeptide(L)'
;MESGNIPVLSINEDTIPRAYEKAIREVWEKGASIRTEYDHPGDPPSRDATVIIIVRNPFGQPRFHRSFADGLGGLAEYVMEVVHGAHDYWVKPLEEILKGTKSKDTRWTYTYHGRLFEYRIEDKVVNQIGAMIDKLSKTGYTRRAQAITWNAKLDPPTEDPPCLQRVWGRLCDDGEGGYIYNMNTHWRSRDLFKAWFENVIALTTLMRKIAEAISQRTKKRVKLGRYVDINDSLHIYGSYFREIEGDAEKGIKSFFETLESRSFEERTWNSDFIKPYFINDGVGKGLRPMLEREKDMPEKVRKAIAEELRLMEEEDYLV
;
A
#
# COMPACT_ATOMS: atom_id res chain seq x y z
N MET A 1 26.60 -12.38 -10.66
CA MET A 1 26.69 -11.31 -9.65
C MET A 1 27.82 -11.66 -8.71
N GLU A 2 28.63 -10.68 -8.30
CA GLU A 2 29.65 -10.90 -7.27
C GLU A 2 28.97 -11.35 -5.98
N SER A 3 29.46 -12.43 -5.38
CA SER A 3 28.92 -12.97 -4.13
C SER A 3 28.94 -11.93 -3.02
N GLY A 4 27.83 -11.79 -2.28
CA GLY A 4 27.74 -10.92 -1.09
C GLY A 4 27.13 -9.53 -1.31
N ASN A 5 26.73 -9.18 -2.53
CA ASN A 5 26.02 -7.91 -2.82
C ASN A 5 24.50 -8.13 -2.98
N ILE A 6 23.71 -7.15 -2.52
CA ILE A 6 22.25 -7.10 -2.80
C ILE A 6 22.04 -6.50 -4.20
N PRO A 7 21.32 -7.18 -5.11
CA PRO A 7 21.03 -6.66 -6.44
C PRO A 7 20.17 -5.39 -6.38
N VAL A 8 20.45 -4.45 -7.28
CA VAL A 8 19.62 -3.25 -7.46
C VAL A 8 18.87 -3.36 -8.79
N LEU A 9 17.55 -3.37 -8.74
CA LEU A 9 16.68 -3.55 -9.90
C LEU A 9 15.82 -2.30 -10.13
N SER A 10 15.53 -2.01 -11.40
CA SER A 10 14.64 -0.92 -11.80
C SER A 10 13.56 -1.47 -12.74
N ILE A 11 12.31 -1.28 -12.36
CA ILE A 11 11.14 -1.80 -13.06
C ILE A 11 10.27 -0.62 -13.47
N ASN A 12 9.81 -0.63 -14.73
CA ASN A 12 9.05 0.50 -15.27
C ASN A 12 7.93 0.00 -16.17
N GLU A 13 6.70 0.06 -15.67
CA GLU A 13 5.51 -0.50 -16.33
C GLU A 13 4.34 0.49 -16.30
N ASP A 14 3.35 0.25 -17.16
CA ASP A 14 2.20 1.15 -17.30
C ASP A 14 1.20 1.03 -16.16
N THR A 15 0.82 -0.20 -15.80
CA THR A 15 -0.23 -0.49 -14.82
C THR A 15 0.30 -1.29 -13.63
N ILE A 16 -0.44 -1.26 -12.51
CA ILE A 16 -0.06 -1.96 -11.28
C ILE A 16 0.13 -3.47 -11.53
N PRO A 17 -0.77 -4.20 -12.23
CA PRO A 17 -0.57 -5.63 -12.46
C PRO A 17 0.66 -5.95 -13.32
N ARG A 18 0.99 -5.13 -14.32
CA ARG A 18 2.22 -5.31 -15.13
C ARG A 18 3.47 -5.14 -14.27
N ALA A 19 3.49 -4.09 -13.45
CA ALA A 19 4.57 -3.84 -12.50
C ALA A 19 4.74 -5.01 -11.51
N TYR A 20 3.62 -5.55 -11.03
CA TYR A 20 3.57 -6.68 -10.11
C TYR A 20 4.16 -7.97 -10.71
N GLU A 21 3.64 -8.42 -11.86
CA GLU A 21 4.14 -9.63 -12.55
C GLU A 21 5.64 -9.51 -12.86
N LYS A 22 6.07 -8.34 -13.34
CA LYS A 22 7.48 -8.10 -13.66
C LYS A 22 8.35 -8.06 -12.41
N ALA A 23 7.89 -7.43 -11.33
CA ALA A 23 8.62 -7.41 -10.06
C ALA A 23 8.83 -8.81 -9.51
N ILE A 24 7.79 -9.65 -9.48
CA ILE A 24 7.91 -11.04 -9.02
C ILE A 24 8.96 -11.77 -9.85
N ARG A 25 8.90 -11.68 -11.18
CA ARG A 25 9.86 -12.35 -12.07
C ARG A 25 11.29 -11.85 -11.84
N GLU A 26 11.49 -10.54 -11.81
CA GLU A 26 12.81 -9.91 -11.66
C GLU A 26 13.45 -10.23 -10.30
N VAL A 27 12.71 -10.13 -9.20
CA VAL A 27 13.21 -10.48 -7.86
C VAL A 27 13.44 -11.98 -7.75
N TRP A 28 12.55 -12.80 -8.30
CA TRP A 28 12.73 -14.25 -8.32
C TRP A 28 14.00 -14.66 -9.05
N GLU A 29 14.22 -14.19 -10.28
CA GLU A 29 15.34 -14.60 -11.12
C GLU A 29 16.66 -13.97 -10.67
N LYS A 30 16.64 -12.70 -10.25
CA LYS A 30 17.85 -11.89 -10.06
C LYS A 30 18.15 -11.57 -8.60
N GLY A 31 17.21 -11.77 -7.67
CA GLY A 31 17.41 -11.50 -6.26
C GLY A 31 18.53 -12.32 -5.62
N ALA A 32 19.14 -11.80 -4.56
CA ALA A 32 20.03 -12.57 -3.71
C ALA A 32 19.22 -13.56 -2.88
N SER A 33 19.84 -14.70 -2.53
CA SER A 33 19.22 -15.67 -1.60
C SER A 33 19.64 -15.33 -0.18
N ILE A 34 18.73 -14.82 0.63
CA ILE A 34 19.00 -14.25 1.96
C ILE A 34 18.01 -14.83 2.98
N ARG A 35 18.51 -15.22 4.16
CA ARG A 35 17.66 -15.69 5.26
C ARG A 35 17.01 -14.51 5.97
N THR A 36 15.82 -14.72 6.51
CA THR A 36 15.07 -13.72 7.27
C THR A 36 14.80 -14.18 8.69
N GLU A 37 14.44 -13.25 9.57
CA GLU A 37 14.00 -13.56 10.95
C GLU A 37 12.66 -14.32 10.98
N TYR A 38 11.96 -14.39 9.84
CA TYR A 38 10.67 -15.06 9.69
C TYR A 38 10.78 -16.49 9.11
N ASP A 39 11.99 -16.94 8.74
CA ASP A 39 12.18 -18.27 8.16
C ASP A 39 11.93 -19.37 9.22
N HIS A 40 11.08 -20.35 8.91
CA HIS A 40 10.89 -21.54 9.75
C HIS A 40 11.92 -22.64 9.43
N PRO A 41 12.13 -23.63 10.31
CA PRO A 41 13.00 -24.77 10.02
C PRO A 41 12.61 -25.47 8.71
N GLY A 42 13.52 -25.45 7.73
CA GLY A 42 13.32 -26.06 6.41
C GLY A 42 12.86 -25.09 5.33
N ASP A 43 12.57 -23.83 5.66
CA ASP A 43 12.35 -22.80 4.66
C ASP A 43 13.66 -22.50 3.90
N PRO A 44 13.63 -22.44 2.57
CA PRO A 44 14.77 -21.94 1.82
C PRO A 44 14.97 -20.45 2.11
N PRO A 45 16.16 -19.89 1.86
CA PRO A 45 16.35 -18.45 1.93
C PRO A 45 15.42 -17.72 0.96
N SER A 46 14.92 -16.57 1.38
CA SER A 46 14.11 -15.66 0.57
C SER A 46 14.88 -15.13 -0.64
N ARG A 47 14.16 -14.72 -1.69
CA ARG A 47 14.74 -13.94 -2.81
C ARG A 47 14.59 -12.47 -2.49
N ASP A 48 15.67 -11.71 -2.45
CA ASP A 48 15.69 -10.31 -2.01
C ASP A 48 16.48 -9.41 -2.97
N ALA A 49 15.96 -8.20 -3.23
CA ALA A 49 16.67 -7.16 -3.94
C ALA A 49 16.26 -5.75 -3.45
N THR A 50 17.14 -4.78 -3.65
CA THR A 50 16.75 -3.36 -3.64
C THR A 50 16.08 -3.03 -4.96
N VAL A 51 14.84 -2.52 -4.94
CA VAL A 51 14.05 -2.35 -6.16
C VAL A 51 13.35 -1.00 -6.22
N ILE A 52 13.47 -0.32 -7.36
CA ILE A 52 12.67 0.85 -7.71
C ILE A 52 11.63 0.41 -8.75
N ILE A 53 10.34 0.52 -8.40
CA ILE A 53 9.23 0.20 -9.29
C ILE A 53 8.51 1.49 -9.69
N ILE A 54 8.36 1.71 -10.99
CA ILE A 54 7.66 2.84 -11.58
C ILE A 54 6.36 2.33 -12.21
N VAL A 55 5.24 2.85 -11.73
CA VAL A 55 3.91 2.66 -12.34
C VAL A 55 3.53 3.97 -13.02
N ARG A 56 3.55 3.99 -14.36
CA ARG A 56 3.32 5.23 -15.14
C ARG A 56 1.89 5.73 -15.04
N ASN A 57 0.92 4.82 -15.00
CA ASN A 57 -0.50 5.11 -14.86
C ASN A 57 -1.13 4.24 -13.74
N PRO A 58 -1.06 4.67 -12.47
CA PRO A 58 -1.55 3.88 -11.33
C PRO A 58 -3.06 3.61 -11.32
N PHE A 59 -3.84 4.31 -12.15
CA PHE A 59 -5.27 4.07 -12.38
C PHE A 59 -5.56 3.49 -13.78
N GLY A 60 -4.52 3.14 -14.54
CA GLY A 60 -4.65 2.50 -15.84
C GLY A 60 -5.27 1.11 -15.72
N GLN A 61 -6.07 0.74 -16.72
CA GLN A 61 -6.78 -0.54 -16.77
C GLN A 61 -6.00 -1.58 -17.60
N PRO A 62 -6.02 -2.86 -17.21
CA PRO A 62 -6.58 -3.39 -15.97
C PRO A 62 -5.75 -2.97 -14.75
N ARG A 63 -6.43 -2.65 -13.65
CA ARG A 63 -5.83 -2.12 -12.41
C ARG A 63 -5.60 -3.19 -11.35
N PHE A 64 -6.38 -4.28 -11.40
CA PHE A 64 -6.39 -5.31 -10.37
C PHE A 64 -5.80 -6.63 -10.89
N HIS A 65 -4.84 -7.21 -10.15
CA HIS A 65 -4.35 -8.56 -10.43
C HIS A 65 -5.19 -9.57 -9.66
N ARG A 66 -5.32 -10.81 -10.15
CA ARG A 66 -6.12 -11.87 -9.50
C ARG A 66 -5.39 -12.63 -8.38
N SER A 67 -4.06 -12.51 -8.35
CA SER A 67 -3.21 -13.14 -7.34
C SER A 67 -2.70 -12.06 -6.38
N PHE A 68 -3.45 -11.85 -5.30
CA PHE A 68 -3.10 -11.10 -4.09
C PHE A 68 -3.74 -11.84 -2.90
N ALA A 69 -3.28 -11.57 -1.68
CA ALA A 69 -3.54 -12.45 -0.54
C ALA A 69 -4.96 -12.35 0.03
N ASP A 70 -5.52 -11.14 0.10
CA ASP A 70 -6.86 -10.92 0.64
C ASP A 70 -7.96 -11.14 -0.41
N GLY A 71 -9.21 -11.20 0.03
CA GLY A 71 -10.37 -11.11 -0.84
C GLY A 71 -10.60 -9.69 -1.35
N LEU A 72 -11.42 -9.54 -2.40
CA LEU A 72 -11.75 -8.22 -2.97
C LEU A 72 -12.43 -7.29 -1.96
N GLY A 73 -13.33 -7.82 -1.12
CA GLY A 73 -13.97 -7.04 -0.06
C GLY A 73 -12.98 -6.64 1.03
N GLY A 74 -12.05 -7.53 1.38
CA GLY A 74 -10.99 -7.25 2.36
C GLY A 74 -10.02 -6.16 1.89
N LEU A 75 -9.61 -6.21 0.62
CA LEU A 75 -8.82 -5.15 -0.01
C LEU A 75 -9.52 -3.78 0.12
N ALA A 76 -10.84 -3.73 -0.07
CA ALA A 76 -11.60 -2.49 0.05
C ALA A 76 -11.56 -1.93 1.49
N GLU A 77 -11.71 -2.79 2.50
CA GLU A 77 -11.58 -2.42 3.91
C GLU A 77 -10.16 -1.91 4.21
N TYR A 78 -9.13 -2.59 3.68
CA TYR A 78 -7.74 -2.19 3.82
C TYR A 78 -7.44 -0.81 3.19
N VAL A 79 -8.06 -0.49 2.05
CA VAL A 79 -7.97 0.88 1.49
C VAL A 79 -8.53 1.90 2.48
N MET A 80 -9.65 1.61 3.16
CA MET A 80 -10.22 2.51 4.16
C MET A 80 -9.37 2.62 5.43
N GLU A 81 -8.68 1.55 5.83
CA GLU A 81 -7.68 1.58 6.91
C GLU A 81 -6.57 2.58 6.62
N VAL A 82 -6.01 2.56 5.41
CA VAL A 82 -4.89 3.45 5.04
C VAL A 82 -5.35 4.87 4.76
N VAL A 83 -6.51 5.05 4.12
CA VAL A 83 -6.98 6.37 3.64
C VAL A 83 -7.73 7.15 4.72
N HIS A 84 -8.53 6.47 5.55
CA HIS A 84 -9.45 7.10 6.50
C HIS A 84 -9.24 6.66 7.96
N GLY A 85 -8.33 5.72 8.23
CA GLY A 85 -8.03 5.28 9.59
C GLY A 85 -9.14 4.44 10.18
N ALA A 86 -9.79 3.61 9.35
CA ALA A 86 -10.89 2.74 9.74
C ALA A 86 -10.70 2.02 11.09
N HIS A 87 -9.48 1.53 11.34
CA HIS A 87 -9.12 0.76 12.53
C HIS A 87 -8.09 1.46 13.43
N ASP A 88 -7.90 2.78 13.29
CA ASP A 88 -7.00 3.53 14.18
C ASP A 88 -7.40 3.42 15.65
N TYR A 89 -8.70 3.21 15.92
CA TYR A 89 -9.25 2.99 17.25
C TYR A 89 -8.79 1.68 17.91
N TRP A 90 -8.29 0.72 17.12
CA TRP A 90 -7.78 -0.57 17.58
C TRP A 90 -6.27 -0.54 17.89
N VAL A 91 -5.60 0.61 17.77
CA VAL A 91 -4.20 0.76 18.19
C VAL A 91 -4.14 0.80 19.72
N LYS A 92 -3.20 0.04 20.31
CA LYS A 92 -3.03 -0.01 21.77
C LYS A 92 -2.52 1.33 22.34
N PRO A 93 -2.81 1.64 23.62
CA PRO A 93 -2.27 2.82 24.30
C PRO A 93 -0.74 2.87 24.26
N LEU A 94 -0.20 4.10 24.32
CA LEU A 94 1.25 4.34 24.25
C LEU A 94 2.02 3.56 25.31
N GLU A 95 1.46 3.43 26.51
CA GLU A 95 2.06 2.72 27.63
C GLU A 95 2.24 1.23 27.31
N GLU A 96 1.32 0.64 26.54
CA GLU A 96 1.45 -0.75 26.07
C GLU A 96 2.42 -0.85 24.89
N ILE A 97 2.43 0.12 23.96
CA ILE A 97 3.42 0.16 22.87
C ILE A 97 4.84 0.19 23.45
N LEU A 98 5.08 1.02 24.47
CA LEU A 98 6.40 1.17 25.11
C LEU A 98 6.87 -0.07 25.86
N LYS A 99 5.98 -1.02 26.18
CA LYS A 99 6.39 -2.32 26.73
C LYS A 99 7.01 -3.24 25.68
N GLY A 100 6.89 -2.92 24.40
CA GLY A 100 7.39 -3.75 23.29
C GLY A 100 6.88 -5.19 23.40
N THR A 101 7.78 -6.15 23.28
CA THR A 101 7.50 -7.59 23.40
C THR A 101 6.95 -8.04 24.76
N LYS A 102 6.99 -7.19 25.78
CA LYS A 102 6.43 -7.49 27.12
C LYS A 102 4.94 -7.16 27.23
N SER A 103 4.37 -6.44 26.26
CA SER A 103 2.94 -6.15 26.23
C SER A 103 2.13 -7.43 26.04
N LYS A 104 1.07 -7.61 26.84
CA LYS A 104 0.07 -8.68 26.64
C LYS A 104 -1.14 -8.22 25.82
N ASP A 105 -1.23 -6.91 25.55
CA ASP A 105 -2.26 -6.36 24.68
C ASP A 105 -1.98 -6.77 23.23
N THR A 106 -2.91 -7.50 22.62
CA THR A 106 -2.80 -8.06 21.26
C THR A 106 -3.25 -7.09 20.17
N ARG A 107 -3.73 -5.92 20.54
CA ARG A 107 -4.02 -4.82 19.61
C ARG A 107 -2.79 -4.43 18.78
N TRP A 108 -3.01 -3.64 17.74
CA TRP A 108 -1.91 -3.18 16.89
C TRP A 108 -1.05 -2.12 17.58
N THR A 109 0.20 -2.01 17.16
CA THR A 109 1.14 -0.98 17.63
C THR A 109 1.07 0.30 16.81
N TYR A 110 0.58 0.22 15.57
CA TYR A 110 0.39 1.35 14.67
C TYR A 110 -0.61 1.01 13.56
N THR A 111 -1.04 2.05 12.85
CA THR A 111 -1.62 1.98 11.51
C THR A 111 -0.86 2.94 10.60
N TYR A 112 -0.84 2.70 9.28
CA TYR A 112 -0.25 3.67 8.36
C TYR A 112 -1.00 5.01 8.40
N HIS A 113 -2.33 5.00 8.48
CA HIS A 113 -3.11 6.22 8.61
C HIS A 113 -2.74 7.00 9.88
N GLY A 114 -2.73 6.36 11.05
CA GLY A 114 -2.36 7.00 12.31
C GLY A 114 -0.95 7.60 12.25
N ARG A 115 0.01 6.93 11.60
CA ARG A 115 1.35 7.48 11.38
C ARG A 115 1.35 8.68 10.40
N LEU A 116 0.52 8.69 9.37
CA LEU A 116 0.53 9.73 8.33
C LEU A 116 -0.34 10.96 8.69
N PHE A 117 -1.46 10.76 9.38
CA PHE A 117 -2.46 11.78 9.68
C PHE A 117 -2.51 12.19 11.15
N GLU A 118 -2.03 11.33 12.05
CA GLU A 118 -2.06 11.56 13.50
C GLU A 118 -0.69 11.26 14.15
N TYR A 119 0.41 11.68 13.53
CA TYR A 119 1.74 11.36 14.04
C TYR A 119 1.95 11.98 15.43
N ARG A 120 1.95 11.13 16.47
CA ARG A 120 2.08 11.55 17.86
C ARG A 120 3.55 11.68 18.24
N ILE A 121 3.94 12.88 18.66
CA ILE A 121 5.27 13.19 19.17
C ILE A 121 5.12 14.14 20.35
N GLU A 122 5.62 13.72 21.51
CA GLU A 122 5.45 14.45 22.77
C GLU A 122 3.98 14.77 23.05
N ASP A 123 3.64 16.04 23.24
CA ASP A 123 2.29 16.57 23.47
C ASP A 123 1.55 16.93 22.17
N LYS A 124 2.13 16.63 21.01
CA LYS A 124 1.60 17.04 19.69
C LYS A 124 1.14 15.87 18.84
N VAL A 125 0.11 16.16 18.06
CA VAL A 125 -0.39 15.28 16.99
C VAL A 125 -0.22 16.02 15.67
N VAL A 126 0.56 15.44 14.76
CA VAL A 126 0.91 16.07 13.49
C VAL A 126 0.21 15.38 12.32
N ASN A 127 -0.65 16.12 11.63
CA ASN A 127 -1.22 15.69 10.36
C ASN A 127 -0.26 15.99 9.20
N GLN A 128 0.60 15.02 8.88
CA GLN A 128 1.67 15.20 7.90
C GLN A 128 1.13 15.29 6.48
N ILE A 129 0.10 14.50 6.13
CA ILE A 129 -0.56 14.57 4.82
C ILE A 129 -1.26 15.92 4.63
N GLY A 130 -1.96 16.42 5.65
CA GLY A 130 -2.55 17.76 5.63
C GLY A 130 -1.50 18.84 5.38
N ALA A 131 -0.40 18.81 6.13
CA ALA A 131 0.72 19.74 5.94
C ALA A 131 1.38 19.60 4.56
N MET A 132 1.40 18.40 3.98
CA MET A 132 1.88 18.15 2.62
C MET A 132 0.97 18.83 1.59
N ILE A 133 -0.36 18.65 1.71
CA ILE A 133 -1.37 19.29 0.86
C ILE A 133 -1.26 20.82 0.97
N ASP A 134 -1.22 21.39 2.19
CA ASP A 134 -1.05 22.83 2.43
C ASP A 134 0.16 23.38 1.67
N LYS A 135 1.29 22.68 1.79
CA LYS A 135 2.56 23.11 1.19
C LYS A 135 2.55 23.05 -0.33
N LEU A 136 2.00 21.98 -0.90
CA LEU A 136 1.88 21.82 -2.36
C LEU A 136 0.88 22.84 -2.94
N SER A 137 -0.24 23.09 -2.27
CA SER A 137 -1.22 24.10 -2.69
C SER A 137 -0.67 25.52 -2.64
N LYS A 138 0.15 25.84 -1.62
CA LYS A 138 0.80 27.17 -1.50
C LYS A 138 2.00 27.33 -2.43
N THR A 139 2.77 26.27 -2.67
CA THR A 139 4.03 26.32 -3.43
C THR A 139 4.19 25.05 -4.26
N GLY A 140 3.66 25.06 -5.49
CA GLY A 140 3.60 23.88 -6.34
C GLY A 140 4.95 23.23 -6.66
N TYR A 141 6.04 23.98 -6.63
CA TYR A 141 7.39 23.48 -6.90
C TYR A 141 8.17 23.07 -5.63
N THR A 142 7.52 22.98 -4.46
CA THR A 142 8.18 22.58 -3.21
C THR A 142 8.82 21.19 -3.32
N ARG A 143 9.99 21.04 -2.71
CA ARG A 143 10.69 19.74 -2.56
C ARG A 143 10.49 19.11 -1.18
N ARG A 144 9.75 19.80 -0.29
CA ARG A 144 9.64 19.51 1.15
C ARG A 144 8.29 18.88 1.54
N ALA A 145 7.54 18.41 0.56
CA ALA A 145 6.24 17.77 0.73
C ALA A 145 6.47 16.28 0.98
N GLN A 146 6.43 15.88 2.25
CA GLN A 146 6.64 14.48 2.68
C GLN A 146 5.93 14.19 4.00
N ALA A 147 5.68 12.91 4.24
CA ALA A 147 5.22 12.36 5.50
C ALA A 147 6.02 11.09 5.80
N ILE A 148 6.31 10.83 7.08
CA ILE A 148 7.06 9.64 7.51
C ILE A 148 6.22 8.78 8.45
N THR A 149 6.58 7.52 8.57
CA THR A 149 5.90 6.55 9.44
C THR A 149 6.78 6.07 10.58
N TRP A 150 8.10 6.06 10.39
CA TRP A 150 9.06 5.67 11.42
C TRP A 150 9.04 6.62 12.61
N ASN A 151 9.07 6.06 13.80
CA ASN A 151 9.23 6.73 15.07
C ASN A 151 10.40 6.09 15.82
N ALA A 152 11.49 6.86 15.92
CA ALA A 152 12.75 6.39 16.50
C ALA A 152 12.65 5.95 17.97
N LYS A 153 11.60 6.35 18.69
CA LYS A 153 11.35 5.92 20.07
C LYS A 153 10.50 4.65 20.15
N LEU A 154 9.51 4.53 19.25
CA LEU A 154 8.46 3.51 19.37
C LEU A 154 8.75 2.24 18.57
N ASP A 155 9.41 2.36 17.41
CA ASP A 155 9.51 1.26 16.45
C ASP A 155 10.70 0.29 16.68
N PRO A 156 11.90 0.73 17.11
CA PRO A 156 13.01 -0.19 17.37
C PRO A 156 12.72 -1.37 18.32
N PRO A 157 11.91 -1.23 19.39
CA PRO A 157 11.62 -2.34 20.30
C PRO A 157 10.41 -3.21 19.91
N THR A 158 9.81 -2.99 18.73
CA THR A 158 8.64 -3.77 18.26
C THR A 158 9.06 -4.86 17.27
N GLU A 159 8.35 -5.99 17.27
CA GLU A 159 8.53 -7.08 16.29
C GLU A 159 8.00 -6.69 14.90
N ASP A 160 6.97 -5.86 14.87
CA ASP A 160 6.28 -5.44 13.65
C ASP A 160 6.38 -3.91 13.46
N PRO A 161 7.56 -3.32 13.21
CA PRO A 161 7.64 -1.89 12.97
C PRO A 161 7.14 -1.54 11.56
N PRO A 162 6.77 -0.27 11.28
CA PRO A 162 6.29 0.16 9.97
C PRO A 162 7.25 -0.21 8.84
N CYS A 163 6.74 -0.83 7.77
CA CYS A 163 7.53 -1.15 6.56
C CYS A 163 7.66 0.06 5.64
N LEU A 164 6.55 0.75 5.36
CA LEU A 164 6.56 2.08 4.75
C LEU A 164 7.39 2.98 5.67
N GLN A 165 8.25 3.82 5.08
CA GLN A 165 9.10 4.79 5.80
C GLN A 165 8.73 6.23 5.46
N ARG A 166 8.39 6.48 4.19
CA ARG A 166 8.13 7.84 3.69
C ARG A 166 7.19 7.85 2.50
N VAL A 167 6.28 8.82 2.51
CA VAL A 167 5.56 9.31 1.32
C VAL A 167 6.15 10.67 0.95
N TRP A 168 6.47 10.88 -0.33
CA TRP A 168 6.94 12.15 -0.86
C TRP A 168 6.12 12.52 -2.10
N GLY A 169 5.74 13.79 -2.21
CA GLY A 169 4.88 14.27 -3.29
C GLY A 169 5.46 15.51 -3.98
N ARG A 170 5.19 15.65 -5.28
CA ARG A 170 5.57 16.85 -6.05
C ARG A 170 4.59 17.14 -7.17
N LEU A 171 4.31 18.43 -7.37
CA LEU A 171 3.57 18.89 -8.55
C LEU A 171 4.54 19.29 -9.66
N CYS A 172 4.18 18.94 -10.89
CA CYS A 172 4.77 19.47 -12.11
C CYS A 172 3.70 20.25 -12.87
N ASP A 173 4.09 21.28 -13.62
CA ASP A 173 3.18 21.97 -14.54
C ASP A 173 2.72 20.99 -15.63
N ASP A 174 1.44 21.03 -15.99
CA ASP A 174 0.88 20.16 -17.04
C ASP A 174 0.86 20.80 -18.43
N GLY A 175 1.32 22.05 -18.56
CA GLY A 175 1.33 22.84 -19.78
C GLY A 175 -0.02 23.50 -20.12
N GLU A 176 -1.08 23.21 -19.36
CA GLU A 176 -2.47 23.63 -19.60
C GLU A 176 -3.02 24.49 -18.44
N GLY A 177 -2.14 25.01 -17.58
CA GLY A 177 -2.50 25.80 -16.40
C GLY A 177 -2.91 24.96 -15.17
N GLY A 178 -2.81 23.65 -15.25
CA GLY A 178 -2.99 22.69 -14.17
C GLY A 178 -1.68 22.12 -13.64
N TYR A 179 -1.79 21.01 -12.91
CA TYR A 179 -0.65 20.29 -12.38
C TYR A 179 -0.75 18.78 -12.61
N ILE A 180 0.40 18.10 -12.61
CA ILE A 180 0.53 16.65 -12.50
C ILE A 180 1.12 16.33 -11.13
N TYR A 181 0.37 15.62 -10.28
CA TYR A 181 0.83 15.16 -8.98
C TYR A 181 1.57 13.83 -9.08
N ASN A 182 2.85 13.82 -8.73
CA ASN A 182 3.69 12.63 -8.69
C ASN A 182 3.95 12.24 -7.24
N MET A 183 3.94 10.93 -6.95
CA MET A 183 4.16 10.42 -5.60
C MET A 183 5.22 9.32 -5.59
N ASN A 184 6.13 9.41 -4.62
CA ASN A 184 7.10 8.36 -4.32
C ASN A 184 6.87 7.83 -2.90
N THR A 185 7.00 6.52 -2.73
CA THR A 185 7.01 5.85 -1.41
C THR A 185 8.35 5.15 -1.21
N HIS A 186 8.78 5.06 0.04
CA HIS A 186 10.05 4.43 0.43
C HIS A 186 9.77 3.40 1.50
N TRP A 187 10.35 2.21 1.36
CA TRP A 187 10.08 1.04 2.19
C TRP A 187 11.39 0.41 2.63
N ARG A 188 11.52 0.13 3.92
CA ARG A 188 12.70 -0.58 4.46
C ARG A 188 12.68 -2.07 4.09
N SER A 189 11.49 -2.62 3.94
CA SER A 189 11.23 -4.05 3.75
C SER A 189 9.82 -4.21 3.17
N ARG A 190 9.62 -5.15 2.25
CA ARG A 190 8.32 -5.33 1.57
C ARG A 190 8.15 -6.76 1.06
N ASP A 191 7.11 -7.43 1.55
CA ASP A 191 6.65 -8.71 0.98
C ASP A 191 6.06 -8.42 -0.40
N LEU A 192 6.78 -8.89 -1.42
CA LEU A 192 6.40 -8.70 -2.81
C LEU A 192 5.17 -9.52 -3.19
N PHE A 193 4.97 -10.71 -2.63
CA PHE A 193 3.91 -11.61 -3.08
C PHE A 193 2.58 -11.35 -2.37
N LYS A 194 2.57 -11.20 -1.04
CA LYS A 194 1.30 -11.05 -0.31
C LYS A 194 0.89 -9.60 -0.06
N ALA A 195 1.85 -8.71 0.20
CA ALA A 195 1.52 -7.35 0.69
C ALA A 195 1.64 -6.25 -0.38
N TRP A 196 2.57 -6.39 -1.34
CA TRP A 196 2.92 -5.29 -2.24
C TRP A 196 1.72 -4.75 -3.00
N PHE A 197 0.90 -5.64 -3.58
CA PHE A 197 -0.23 -5.29 -4.42
C PHE A 197 -1.27 -4.45 -3.67
N GLU A 198 -1.72 -4.92 -2.51
CA GLU A 198 -2.75 -4.28 -1.68
C GLU A 198 -2.28 -2.91 -1.19
N ASN A 199 -1.03 -2.83 -0.72
CA ASN A 199 -0.39 -1.58 -0.31
C ASN A 199 -0.34 -0.56 -1.46
N VAL A 200 -0.01 -0.97 -2.69
CA VAL A 200 0.03 -0.07 -3.85
C VAL A 200 -1.37 0.42 -4.21
N ILE A 201 -2.40 -0.43 -4.16
CA ILE A 201 -3.79 -0.01 -4.35
C ILE A 201 -4.18 1.03 -3.30
N ALA A 202 -3.95 0.76 -2.01
CA ALA A 202 -4.27 1.68 -0.93
C ALA A 202 -3.54 3.03 -1.05
N LEU A 203 -2.24 3.01 -1.35
CA LEU A 203 -1.43 4.23 -1.45
C LEU A 203 -1.71 5.03 -2.72
N THR A 204 -2.03 4.38 -3.85
CA THR A 204 -2.46 5.09 -5.05
C THR A 204 -3.86 5.68 -4.88
N THR A 205 -4.73 5.06 -4.07
CA THR A 205 -5.99 5.69 -3.65
C THR A 205 -5.74 6.91 -2.75
N LEU A 206 -4.82 6.84 -1.79
CA LEU A 206 -4.38 8.01 -1.01
C LEU A 206 -3.79 9.10 -1.90
N MET A 207 -2.98 8.73 -2.90
CA MET A 207 -2.43 9.64 -3.92
C MET A 207 -3.53 10.43 -4.63
N ARG A 208 -4.63 9.75 -5.01
CA ARG A 208 -5.81 10.39 -5.61
C ARG A 208 -6.44 11.40 -4.66
N LYS A 209 -6.69 11.02 -3.40
CA LYS A 209 -7.29 11.92 -2.39
C LYS A 209 -6.44 13.17 -2.14
N ILE A 210 -5.11 13.02 -2.14
CA ILE A 210 -4.18 14.16 -2.03
C ILE A 210 -4.33 15.10 -3.24
N ALA A 211 -4.33 14.55 -4.47
CA ALA A 211 -4.48 15.35 -5.68
C ALA A 211 -5.82 16.10 -5.72
N GLU A 212 -6.92 15.45 -5.35
CA GLU A 212 -8.25 16.05 -5.23
C GLU A 212 -8.27 17.20 -4.22
N ALA A 213 -7.69 17.00 -3.03
CA ALA A 213 -7.60 18.04 -2.01
C ALA A 213 -6.76 19.25 -2.47
N ILE A 214 -5.64 19.01 -3.17
CA ILE A 214 -4.83 20.08 -3.76
C ILE A 214 -5.64 20.83 -4.82
N SER A 215 -6.33 20.11 -5.71
CA SER A 215 -7.20 20.67 -6.76
C SER A 215 -8.27 21.59 -6.15
N GLN A 216 -8.98 21.11 -5.12
CA GLN A 216 -10.00 21.88 -4.43
C GLN A 216 -9.47 23.17 -3.79
N ARG A 217 -8.26 23.16 -3.23
CA ARG A 217 -7.63 24.32 -2.58
C ARG A 217 -7.06 25.33 -3.57
N THR A 218 -6.47 24.84 -4.65
CA THR A 218 -5.83 25.68 -5.68
C THR A 218 -6.81 26.17 -6.74
N LYS A 219 -8.00 25.55 -6.84
CA LYS A 219 -8.97 25.76 -7.92
C LYS A 219 -8.36 25.50 -9.31
N LYS A 220 -7.35 24.65 -9.37
CA LYS A 220 -6.68 24.21 -10.60
C LYS A 220 -6.85 22.71 -10.76
N ARG A 221 -6.94 22.25 -12.01
CA ARG A 221 -6.92 20.83 -12.32
C ARG A 221 -5.62 20.21 -11.83
N VAL A 222 -5.71 19.09 -11.12
CA VAL A 222 -4.55 18.26 -10.73
C VAL A 222 -4.74 16.85 -11.27
N LYS A 223 -3.98 16.50 -12.31
CA LYS A 223 -3.93 15.15 -12.89
C LYS A 223 -3.03 14.27 -12.03
N LEU A 224 -3.28 12.96 -12.02
CA LEU A 224 -2.35 11.99 -11.43
C LEU A 224 -1.18 11.74 -12.39
N GLY A 225 0.03 11.80 -11.86
CA GLY A 225 1.26 11.38 -12.52
C GLY A 225 1.65 9.97 -12.12
N ARG A 226 2.94 9.68 -12.23
CA ARG A 226 3.49 8.37 -11.87
C ARG A 226 3.45 8.13 -10.36
N TYR A 227 3.28 6.87 -10.00
CA TYR A 227 3.60 6.34 -8.68
C TYR A 227 4.96 5.63 -8.73
N VAL A 228 5.83 5.90 -7.76
CA VAL A 228 7.12 5.22 -7.63
C VAL A 228 7.28 4.62 -6.25
N ASP A 229 7.66 3.35 -6.22
CA ASP A 229 7.81 2.53 -5.03
C ASP A 229 9.29 2.13 -4.91
N ILE A 230 9.97 2.66 -3.89
CA ILE A 230 11.40 2.44 -3.65
C ILE A 230 11.53 1.53 -2.43
N ASN A 231 12.16 0.37 -2.62
CA ASN A 231 12.26 -0.66 -1.59
C ASN A 231 13.72 -1.01 -1.34
N ASP A 232 14.16 -0.91 -0.09
CA ASP A 232 15.51 -1.29 0.32
C ASP A 232 15.67 -2.82 0.26
N SER A 233 14.66 -3.56 0.75
CA SER A 233 14.50 -5.02 0.66
C SER A 233 13.10 -5.34 0.13
N LEU A 234 12.99 -5.63 -1.17
CA LEU A 234 11.80 -6.20 -1.79
C LEU A 234 12.04 -7.71 -1.93
N HIS A 235 11.19 -8.52 -1.29
CA HIS A 235 11.48 -9.93 -1.14
C HIS A 235 10.30 -10.85 -1.40
N ILE A 236 10.62 -12.08 -1.82
CA ILE A 236 9.70 -13.22 -1.89
C ILE A 236 10.16 -14.21 -0.83
N TYR A 237 9.33 -14.46 0.18
CA TYR A 237 9.67 -15.36 1.27
C TYR A 237 9.93 -16.77 0.79
N GLY A 238 10.92 -17.42 1.41
CA GLY A 238 11.26 -18.82 1.16
C GLY A 238 10.10 -19.80 1.36
N SER A 239 9.28 -19.55 2.38
CA SER A 239 8.07 -20.33 2.66
C SER A 239 7.12 -20.39 1.45
N TYR A 240 7.08 -19.33 0.63
CA TYR A 240 6.24 -19.24 -0.56
C TYR A 240 6.71 -20.12 -1.72
N PHE A 241 7.90 -20.74 -1.61
CA PHE A 241 8.42 -21.56 -2.70
C PHE A 241 7.69 -22.89 -2.79
N ARG A 242 7.10 -23.32 -1.67
CA ARG A 242 6.29 -24.54 -1.55
C ARG A 242 4.85 -24.24 -1.20
N GLU A 243 4.60 -23.19 -0.40
CA GLU A 243 3.28 -22.93 0.16
C GLU A 243 2.81 -21.49 -0.10
N ILE A 244 1.73 -21.35 -0.87
CA ILE A 244 1.01 -20.11 -1.10
C ILE A 244 -0.43 -20.33 -0.66
N GLU A 245 -0.99 -19.37 0.08
CA GLU A 245 -2.38 -19.42 0.59
C GLU A 245 -2.68 -20.66 1.46
N GLY A 246 -1.68 -21.24 2.13
CA GLY A 246 -1.86 -22.42 2.98
C GLY A 246 -1.92 -23.76 2.23
N ASP A 247 -1.69 -23.74 0.91
CA ASP A 247 -1.66 -24.93 0.07
C ASP A 247 -0.21 -25.35 -0.19
N ALA A 248 0.24 -26.40 0.51
CA ALA A 248 1.62 -26.91 0.41
C ALA A 248 1.95 -27.54 -0.95
N GLU A 249 0.94 -27.79 -1.79
CA GLU A 249 1.13 -28.27 -3.16
C GLU A 249 1.25 -27.10 -4.16
N LYS A 250 1.00 -25.86 -3.72
CA LYS A 250 1.10 -24.64 -4.54
C LYS A 250 2.18 -23.71 -4.00
N GLY A 251 3.29 -23.63 -4.71
CA GLY A 251 4.32 -22.61 -4.47
C GLY A 251 4.34 -21.52 -5.53
N ILE A 252 5.32 -20.63 -5.44
CA ILE A 252 5.59 -19.55 -6.40
C ILE A 252 5.71 -20.06 -7.86
N LYS A 253 6.01 -21.35 -8.06
CA LYS A 253 5.99 -21.99 -9.40
C LYS A 253 4.62 -21.93 -10.06
N SER A 254 3.54 -22.17 -9.30
CA SER A 254 2.17 -22.13 -9.81
C SER A 254 1.78 -20.74 -10.33
N PHE A 255 2.33 -19.68 -9.72
CA PHE A 255 2.20 -18.32 -10.23
C PHE A 255 2.84 -18.19 -11.62
N PHE A 256 4.06 -18.68 -11.81
CA PHE A 256 4.73 -18.65 -13.11
C PHE A 256 4.03 -19.51 -14.17
N GLU A 257 3.55 -20.70 -13.81
CA GLU A 257 2.73 -21.53 -14.69
C GLU A 257 1.45 -20.79 -15.11
N THR A 258 0.84 -20.02 -14.20
CA THR A 258 -0.33 -19.18 -14.51
C THR A 258 0.03 -18.02 -15.43
N LEU A 259 1.22 -17.42 -15.27
CA LEU A 259 1.72 -16.38 -16.18
C LEU A 259 1.93 -16.90 -17.60
N GLU A 260 2.36 -18.15 -17.74
CA GLU A 260 2.63 -18.79 -19.04
C GLU A 260 1.36 -19.36 -19.70
N SER A 261 0.43 -19.90 -18.91
CA SER A 261 -0.75 -20.61 -19.42
C SER A 261 -1.97 -19.73 -19.68
N ARG A 262 -2.03 -18.51 -19.13
CA ARG A 262 -3.16 -17.58 -19.29
C ARG A 262 -2.74 -16.32 -20.04
N SER A 263 -3.70 -15.59 -20.59
CA SER A 263 -3.47 -14.21 -21.05
C SER A 263 -3.38 -13.24 -19.87
N PHE A 264 -2.90 -12.03 -20.12
CA PHE A 264 -2.86 -10.98 -19.11
C PHE A 264 -4.28 -10.57 -18.66
N GLU A 265 -5.23 -10.56 -19.59
CA GLU A 265 -6.64 -10.23 -19.35
C GLU A 265 -7.32 -11.29 -18.46
N GLU A 266 -6.94 -12.56 -18.60
CA GLU A 266 -7.44 -13.66 -17.76
C GLU A 266 -6.88 -13.66 -16.34
N ARG A 267 -5.79 -12.94 -16.09
CA ARG A 267 -5.15 -12.79 -14.77
C ARG A 267 -5.45 -11.48 -14.08
N THR A 268 -6.23 -10.61 -14.72
CA THR A 268 -6.48 -9.27 -14.22
C THR A 268 -7.96 -8.93 -14.28
N TRP A 269 -8.31 -7.80 -13.66
CA TRP A 269 -9.63 -7.21 -13.65
C TRP A 269 -9.56 -5.70 -13.82
N ASN A 270 -10.57 -5.17 -14.52
CA ASN A 270 -10.83 -3.74 -14.59
C ASN A 270 -11.57 -3.29 -13.32
N SER A 271 -11.49 -2.00 -13.05
CA SER A 271 -12.09 -1.38 -11.85
C SER A 271 -13.61 -1.55 -11.83
N ASP A 272 -14.28 -1.54 -13.00
CA ASP A 272 -15.73 -1.75 -13.11
C ASP A 272 -16.16 -3.13 -12.63
N PHE A 273 -15.33 -4.16 -12.88
CA PHE A 273 -15.59 -5.51 -12.38
C PHE A 273 -15.44 -5.57 -10.85
N ILE A 274 -14.50 -4.80 -10.30
CA ILE A 274 -14.10 -4.85 -8.90
C ILE A 274 -15.04 -4.04 -8.01
N LYS A 275 -15.58 -2.93 -8.53
CA LYS A 275 -16.41 -1.98 -7.79
C LYS A 275 -17.56 -2.63 -7.00
N PRO A 276 -18.36 -3.56 -7.54
CA PRO A 276 -19.41 -4.24 -6.77
C PRO A 276 -18.87 -4.99 -5.55
N TYR A 277 -17.70 -5.63 -5.67
CA TYR A 277 -17.08 -6.39 -4.57
C TYR A 277 -16.45 -5.49 -3.50
N PHE A 278 -16.01 -4.29 -3.88
CA PHE A 278 -15.58 -3.29 -2.90
C PHE A 278 -16.77 -2.78 -2.07
N ILE A 279 -17.95 -2.66 -2.68
CA ILE A 279 -19.19 -2.30 -1.97
C ILE A 279 -19.61 -3.43 -1.03
N ASN A 280 -19.72 -4.65 -1.55
CA ASN A 280 -20.07 -5.86 -0.82
C ASN A 280 -19.64 -7.09 -1.62
N ASP A 281 -18.77 -7.92 -1.06
CA ASP A 281 -18.28 -9.12 -1.74
C ASP A 281 -19.20 -10.35 -1.63
N GLY A 282 -20.29 -10.24 -0.87
CA GLY A 282 -21.26 -11.31 -0.65
C GLY A 282 -20.85 -12.33 0.41
N VAL A 283 -19.66 -12.21 1.01
CA VAL A 283 -19.17 -13.09 2.09
C VAL A 283 -18.85 -12.33 3.38
N GLY A 284 -19.34 -11.09 3.50
CA GLY A 284 -19.29 -10.30 4.73
C GLY A 284 -18.17 -9.27 4.79
N LYS A 285 -17.52 -8.98 3.65
CA LYS A 285 -16.50 -7.93 3.52
C LYS A 285 -16.90 -6.89 2.46
N GLY A 286 -16.18 -5.78 2.46
CA GLY A 286 -16.48 -4.59 1.65
C GLY A 286 -17.01 -3.43 2.50
N LEU A 287 -17.15 -2.25 1.91
CA LEU A 287 -17.48 -1.02 2.63
C LEU A 287 -18.83 -1.10 3.36
N ARG A 288 -19.85 -1.71 2.76
CA ARG A 288 -21.18 -1.83 3.38
C ARG A 288 -21.16 -2.79 4.58
N PRO A 289 -20.70 -4.05 4.45
CA PRO A 289 -20.57 -4.94 5.62
C PRO A 289 -19.65 -4.39 6.72
N MET A 290 -18.58 -3.68 6.35
CA MET A 290 -17.69 -3.03 7.30
C MET A 290 -18.42 -1.99 8.17
N LEU A 291 -19.21 -1.11 7.56
CA LEU A 291 -19.99 -0.11 8.29
C LEU A 291 -21.01 -0.76 9.24
N GLU A 292 -21.58 -1.91 8.88
CA GLU A 292 -22.51 -2.66 9.72
C GLU A 292 -21.80 -3.38 10.89
N ARG A 293 -20.63 -3.95 10.62
CA ARG A 293 -19.88 -4.81 11.56
C ARG A 293 -19.05 -4.01 12.57
N GLU A 294 -18.35 -2.97 12.13
CA GLU A 294 -17.35 -2.23 12.92
C GLU A 294 -18.03 -1.20 13.84
N LYS A 295 -18.61 -1.64 14.95
CA LYS A 295 -19.42 -0.76 15.84
C LYS A 295 -18.60 0.30 16.57
N ASP A 296 -17.35 -0.01 16.91
CA ASP A 296 -16.45 0.86 17.68
C ASP A 296 -15.73 1.90 16.80
N MET A 297 -15.94 1.86 15.48
CA MET A 297 -15.39 2.84 14.54
C MET A 297 -15.85 4.26 14.91
N PRO A 298 -14.92 5.23 15.08
CA PRO A 298 -15.27 6.61 15.42
C PRO A 298 -16.23 7.25 14.40
N GLU A 299 -17.19 8.04 14.89
CA GLU A 299 -18.26 8.63 14.06
C GLU A 299 -17.73 9.44 12.87
N LYS A 300 -16.64 10.18 13.06
CA LYS A 300 -16.01 10.94 11.97
C LYS A 300 -15.48 10.02 10.85
N VAL A 301 -14.86 8.90 11.23
CA VAL A 301 -14.33 7.90 10.29
C VAL A 301 -15.47 7.18 9.59
N ARG A 302 -16.50 6.78 10.35
CA ARG A 302 -17.74 6.20 9.82
C ARG A 302 -18.38 7.08 8.75
N LYS A 303 -18.51 8.38 9.01
CA LYS A 303 -19.04 9.34 8.02
C LYS A 303 -18.18 9.44 6.76
N ALA A 304 -16.85 9.43 6.91
CA ALA A 304 -15.94 9.48 5.76
C ALA A 304 -16.07 8.22 4.89
N ILE A 305 -16.14 7.03 5.50
CA ILE A 305 -16.32 5.76 4.77
C ILE A 305 -17.73 5.66 4.16
N ALA A 306 -18.77 6.14 4.85
CA ALA A 306 -20.12 6.21 4.29
C ALA A 306 -20.18 7.13 3.06
N GLU A 307 -19.42 8.23 3.05
CA GLU A 307 -19.29 9.09 1.87
C GLU A 307 -18.51 8.40 0.74
N GLU A 308 -17.44 7.65 1.04
CA GLU A 308 -16.77 6.83 0.00
C GLU A 308 -17.71 5.78 -0.59
N LEU A 309 -18.52 5.12 0.25
CA LEU A 309 -19.53 4.16 -0.21
C LEU A 309 -20.55 4.85 -1.14
N ARG A 310 -21.08 6.01 -0.73
CA ARG A 310 -22.03 6.79 -1.53
C ARG A 310 -21.44 7.18 -2.88
N LEU A 311 -20.20 7.67 -2.89
CA LEU A 311 -19.49 8.01 -4.12
C LEU A 311 -19.21 6.77 -4.97
N MET A 312 -18.83 5.65 -4.37
CA MET A 312 -18.54 4.39 -5.08
C MET A 312 -19.78 3.76 -5.72
N GLU A 313 -20.98 4.06 -5.21
CA GLU A 313 -22.25 3.68 -5.83
C GLU A 313 -22.58 4.52 -7.08
N GLU A 314 -21.89 5.64 -7.32
CA GLU A 314 -22.02 6.41 -8.56
C GLU A 314 -21.40 5.65 -9.75
N GLU A 315 -22.00 5.81 -10.95
CA GLU A 315 -21.59 5.04 -12.13
C GLU A 315 -20.14 5.33 -12.55
N ASP A 316 -19.70 6.59 -12.43
CA ASP A 316 -18.40 7.08 -12.89
C ASP A 316 -17.28 6.97 -11.84
N TYR A 317 -17.56 6.46 -10.64
CA TYR A 317 -16.53 6.28 -9.62
C TYR A 317 -15.56 5.16 -10.01
N LEU A 318 -14.30 5.54 -10.18
CA LEU A 318 -13.20 4.62 -10.42
C LEU A 318 -12.60 4.17 -9.08
N VAL A 319 -12.74 2.89 -8.74
CA VAL A 319 -12.15 2.28 -7.53
C VAL A 319 -10.65 2.15 -7.62
#